data_AF-B8F1W2-F1
#
_entry.id   AF-B8F1W2-F1
#
_cell.length_a   1.000
_cell.length_b   1.000
_cell.length_c   1.000
_cell.angle_alpha   90.00
_cell.angle_beta   90.00
_cell.angle_gamma   90.00
#
_symmetry.space_group_name_H-M   'P 1'
#
loop_
_entity.id
_entity.type
_entity.pdbx_description
1 polymer ?
#
loop_
_entity_poly.entity_id
_entity_poly.type
_entity_poly.pdbx_seq_one_letter_code
_entity_poly.pdbx_strand_id
1 'polypeptide(L)'
;MYIPKKSISKDKIKYNVELELTEKIVQKLINLNCQKSCINDITVSQVKFLIKKMVINKFNRLAKVYWAIDLKNKQYKETGGAKCYSACDIYKIVASLLERDGKKVVCMRTVRNDIKILNEMHLLRSIIRKLGKGKRGGYGSVAHYVQNMLFSKRHKQIILEHLVKLLEENLKDKKIVGDFDKAIQDVEFKVENLEQPINHYFQNGNVDLPVNIISAHTISAHTISAQYNKANIGNINIKNSILNSKTQI
;
A
#
# COMPACT_ATOMS: atom_id res chain seq x y z
N MET A 1 17.07 -38.04 1.85
CA MET A 1 18.15 -37.17 1.32
C MET A 1 17.94 -35.75 1.79
N TYR A 2 18.83 -35.29 2.67
CA TYR A 2 18.86 -33.96 3.26
C TYR A 2 19.36 -32.98 2.19
N ILE A 3 18.56 -31.97 1.81
CA ILE A 3 19.00 -30.94 0.87
C ILE A 3 19.85 -29.95 1.67
N PRO A 4 21.15 -29.79 1.37
CA PRO A 4 21.98 -28.83 2.10
C PRO A 4 21.43 -27.42 1.87
N LYS A 5 21.35 -26.63 2.95
CA LYS A 5 21.07 -25.18 2.93
C LYS A 5 22.19 -24.45 2.20
N LYS A 6 22.23 -24.55 0.86
CA LYS A 6 23.10 -23.72 0.04
C LYS A 6 22.50 -22.31 0.09
N SER A 7 23.24 -21.40 0.71
CA SER A 7 22.92 -19.99 0.85
C SER A 7 22.63 -19.38 -0.52
N ILE A 8 21.35 -19.17 -0.82
CA ILE A 8 20.90 -18.33 -1.94
C ILE A 8 21.49 -16.94 -1.68
N SER A 9 22.30 -16.43 -2.63
CA SER A 9 23.06 -15.19 -2.43
C SER A 9 22.15 -14.02 -2.07
N LYS A 10 22.62 -13.22 -1.12
CA LYS A 10 21.90 -12.19 -0.37
C LYS A 10 21.72 -10.88 -1.13
N ASP A 11 21.58 -10.89 -2.45
CA ASP A 11 21.38 -9.65 -3.21
C ASP A 11 19.92 -9.18 -3.13
N LYS A 12 19.61 -8.66 -1.93
CA LYS A 12 18.73 -7.53 -1.62
C LYS A 12 17.35 -7.55 -2.28
N ILE A 13 16.50 -8.45 -1.81
CA ILE A 13 15.04 -8.20 -1.81
C ILE A 13 14.72 -7.43 -0.52
N LYS A 14 15.16 -6.18 -0.41
CA LYS A 14 14.78 -5.29 0.70
C LYS A 14 13.91 -4.18 0.09
N TYR A 15 12.60 -4.39 0.09
CA TYR A 15 11.64 -3.41 -0.42
C TYR A 15 11.45 -2.28 0.59
N ASN A 16 12.45 -1.41 0.75
CA ASN A 16 12.30 -0.14 1.48
C ASN A 16 11.59 0.94 0.64
N VAL A 17 10.89 0.50 -0.42
CA VAL A 17 10.23 1.29 -1.47
C VAL A 17 8.72 1.44 -1.20
N GLU A 18 8.20 0.82 -0.13
CA GLU A 18 6.76 0.70 0.11
C GLU A 18 6.08 2.03 0.46
N LEU A 19 6.74 2.92 1.22
CA LEU A 19 6.14 4.19 1.66
C LEU A 19 6.05 5.19 0.50
N GLU A 20 7.17 5.46 -0.18
CA GLU A 20 7.25 6.38 -1.31
C GLU A 20 6.35 5.93 -2.48
N LEU A 21 6.27 4.62 -2.74
CA LEU A 21 5.36 4.08 -3.74
C LEU A 21 3.89 4.26 -3.34
N THR A 22 3.56 4.07 -2.06
CA THR A 22 2.20 4.29 -1.57
C THR A 22 1.78 5.74 -1.75
N GLU A 23 2.63 6.70 -1.39
CA GLU A 23 2.37 8.12 -1.55
C GLU A 23 2.18 8.50 -3.03
N LYS A 24 3.05 8.01 -3.92
CA LYS A 24 2.90 8.21 -5.38
C LYS A 24 1.57 7.67 -5.91
N ILE A 25 1.15 6.48 -5.48
CA ILE A 25 -0.14 5.90 -5.89
C ILE A 25 -1.30 6.74 -5.32
N VAL A 26 -1.25 7.13 -4.05
CA VAL A 26 -2.28 8.00 -3.45
C VAL A 26 -2.41 9.31 -4.22
N GLN A 27 -1.29 9.99 -4.50
CA GLN A 27 -1.31 11.27 -5.23
C GLN A 27 -1.91 11.10 -6.63
N LYS A 28 -1.54 10.03 -7.35
CA LYS A 28 -2.13 9.71 -8.66
C LYS A 28 -3.65 9.54 -8.54
N LEU A 29 -4.12 8.78 -7.54
CA LEU A 29 -5.55 8.53 -7.33
C LEU A 29 -6.32 9.81 -6.94
N ILE A 30 -5.73 10.66 -6.11
CA ILE A 30 -6.31 11.97 -5.73
C ILE A 30 -6.42 12.88 -6.96
N ASN A 31 -5.40 12.94 -7.81
CA ASN A 31 -5.45 13.76 -9.03
C ASN A 31 -6.57 13.32 -9.98
N LEU A 32 -6.89 12.01 -10.03
CA LEU A 32 -8.01 11.46 -10.80
C LEU A 32 -9.37 11.67 -10.12
N ASN A 33 -9.39 12.13 -8.86
CA ASN A 33 -10.59 12.30 -8.06
C ASN A 33 -11.39 13.55 -8.41
N CYS A 34 -10.75 14.59 -8.96
CA CYS A 34 -11.40 15.84 -9.37
C CYS A 34 -12.49 15.64 -10.43
N GLN A 35 -12.45 14.52 -11.16
CA GLN A 35 -13.39 14.19 -12.22
C GLN A 35 -14.59 13.37 -11.73
N LYS A 36 -14.66 13.02 -10.44
CA LYS A 36 -15.67 12.11 -9.91
C LYS A 36 -16.81 12.85 -9.21
N SER A 37 -18.02 12.64 -9.71
CA SER A 37 -19.25 12.86 -8.95
C SER A 37 -19.78 11.50 -8.50
N CYS A 38 -19.66 11.20 -7.21
CA CYS A 38 -20.14 9.94 -6.65
C CYS A 38 -20.66 10.14 -5.23
N ILE A 39 -21.58 9.27 -4.83
CA ILE A 39 -22.35 9.37 -3.58
C ILE A 39 -21.54 8.87 -2.37
N ASN A 40 -20.58 7.97 -2.60
CA ASN A 40 -19.84 7.30 -1.53
C ASN A 40 -18.43 7.89 -1.38
N ASP A 41 -18.09 8.30 -0.17
CA ASP A 41 -16.75 8.74 0.19
C ASP A 41 -15.86 7.57 0.65
N ILE A 42 -14.56 7.71 0.46
CA ILE A 42 -13.52 6.88 1.06
C ILE A 42 -12.38 7.77 1.54
N THR A 43 -11.91 7.57 2.76
CA THR A 43 -10.87 8.45 3.30
C THR A 43 -9.48 8.09 2.77
N VAL A 44 -8.56 9.04 2.75
CA VAL A 44 -7.15 8.81 2.36
C VAL A 44 -6.51 7.67 3.16
N SER A 45 -6.77 7.58 4.47
CA SER A 45 -6.25 6.48 5.30
C SER A 45 -6.79 5.11 4.87
N GLN A 46 -8.07 5.03 4.52
CA GLN A 46 -8.67 3.79 3.98
C GLN A 46 -8.06 3.43 2.62
N VAL A 47 -7.82 4.41 1.75
CA VAL A 47 -7.12 4.20 0.47
C VAL A 47 -5.70 3.67 0.69
N LYS A 48 -4.92 4.28 1.60
CA LYS A 48 -3.57 3.80 1.98
C LYS A 48 -3.59 2.34 2.44
N PHE A 49 -4.59 1.96 3.25
CA PHE A 49 -4.78 0.58 3.66
C PHE A 49 -5.07 -0.36 2.49
N LEU A 50 -5.94 0.04 1.56
CA LEU A 50 -6.23 -0.74 0.35
C LEU A 50 -5.01 -0.90 -0.54
N ILE A 51 -4.20 0.15 -0.73
CA ILE A 51 -2.92 0.08 -1.48
C ILE A 51 -2.01 -0.97 -0.86
N LYS A 52 -1.81 -0.92 0.46
CA LYS A 52 -0.98 -1.91 1.17
C LYS A 52 -1.48 -3.34 0.95
N LYS A 53 -2.79 -3.55 1.10
CA LYS A 53 -3.42 -4.89 1.02
C LYS A 53 -3.46 -5.44 -0.41
N MET A 54 -3.91 -4.64 -1.36
CA MET A 54 -4.25 -5.07 -2.73
C MET A 54 -3.10 -4.92 -3.72
N VAL A 55 -2.23 -3.92 -3.50
CA VAL A 55 -1.11 -3.62 -4.39
C VAL A 55 0.18 -4.16 -3.77
N ILE A 56 0.66 -3.60 -2.67
CA ILE A 56 2.01 -3.88 -2.14
C ILE A 56 2.19 -5.35 -1.73
N ASN A 57 1.32 -5.87 -0.86
CA ASN A 57 1.41 -7.25 -0.39
C ASN A 57 1.26 -8.27 -1.54
N LYS A 58 0.39 -7.97 -2.51
CA LYS A 58 0.14 -8.84 -3.66
C LYS A 58 1.28 -8.77 -4.67
N PHE A 59 1.83 -7.58 -4.94
CA PHE A 59 3.00 -7.35 -5.78
C PHE A 59 4.20 -8.13 -5.26
N ASN A 60 4.54 -7.97 -3.97
CA ASN A 60 5.67 -8.66 -3.34
C ASN A 60 5.55 -10.18 -3.46
N ARG A 61 4.33 -10.71 -3.37
CA ARG A 61 4.06 -12.15 -3.52
C ARG A 61 4.14 -12.60 -4.98
N LEU A 62 3.50 -11.89 -5.91
CA LEU A 62 3.56 -12.18 -7.36
C LEU A 62 5.01 -12.15 -7.88
N ALA A 63 5.81 -11.18 -7.44
CA ALA A 63 7.22 -11.09 -7.79
C ALA A 63 8.02 -12.32 -7.29
N LYS A 64 7.76 -12.79 -6.07
CA LYS A 64 8.36 -14.03 -5.54
C LYS A 64 7.93 -15.27 -6.33
N VAL A 65 6.64 -15.36 -6.71
CA VAL A 65 6.13 -16.46 -7.56
C VAL A 65 6.83 -16.47 -8.92
N TYR A 66 6.92 -15.30 -9.57
CA TYR A 66 7.60 -15.15 -10.85
C TYR A 66 9.07 -15.57 -10.77
N TRP A 67 9.77 -15.13 -9.72
CA TRP A 67 11.17 -15.51 -9.47
C TRP A 67 11.34 -17.01 -9.17
N ALA A 68 10.45 -17.61 -8.37
CA ALA A 68 10.50 -19.04 -8.08
C ALA A 68 10.35 -19.89 -9.35
N ILE A 69 9.52 -19.44 -10.31
CA ILE A 69 9.38 -20.06 -11.62
C ILE A 69 10.66 -19.89 -12.45
N ASP A 70 11.27 -18.70 -12.49
CA ASP A 70 12.56 -18.48 -13.16
C ASP A 70 13.64 -19.43 -12.66
N LEU A 71 13.77 -19.54 -11.34
CA LEU A 71 14.71 -20.45 -10.70
C LEU A 71 14.48 -21.91 -11.14
N LYS A 72 13.22 -22.36 -11.15
CA LYS A 72 12.87 -23.72 -11.58
C LYS A 72 13.07 -23.96 -13.07
N ASN A 73 12.80 -22.96 -13.91
CA ASN A 73 13.07 -23.02 -15.35
C ASN A 73 14.56 -23.12 -15.66
N LYS A 74 15.41 -22.40 -14.94
CA LYS A 74 16.87 -22.52 -15.04
C LYS A 74 17.33 -23.93 -14.70
N GLN A 75 16.89 -24.48 -13.56
CA GLN A 75 17.20 -25.86 -13.15
C GLN A 75 16.75 -26.91 -14.15
N TYR A 76 15.55 -26.74 -14.72
CA TYR A 76 15.03 -27.64 -15.75
C TYR A 76 15.92 -27.62 -17.00
N LYS A 77 16.30 -26.42 -17.48
CA LYS A 77 17.18 -26.25 -18.65
C LYS A 77 18.59 -26.81 -18.42
N GLU A 78 19.20 -26.48 -17.28
CA GLU A 78 20.55 -26.94 -16.89
C GLU A 78 20.67 -28.46 -16.83
N THR A 79 19.56 -29.16 -16.55
CA THR A 79 19.53 -30.62 -16.44
C THR A 79 19.01 -31.32 -17.69
N GLY A 80 18.87 -30.62 -18.81
CA GLY A 80 18.30 -31.19 -20.04
C GLY A 80 16.87 -31.71 -19.86
N GLY A 81 16.13 -31.16 -18.90
CA GLY A 81 14.76 -31.58 -18.58
C GLY A 81 14.63 -32.71 -17.55
N ALA A 82 15.72 -33.23 -16.99
CA ALA A 82 15.66 -34.30 -15.98
C ALA A 82 15.00 -33.85 -14.67
N LYS A 83 15.21 -32.60 -14.24
CA LYS A 83 14.59 -32.03 -13.03
C LYS A 83 13.29 -31.31 -13.35
N CYS A 84 12.21 -32.07 -13.45
CA CYS A 84 10.85 -31.53 -13.48
C CYS A 84 10.46 -30.87 -12.15
N TYR A 85 9.45 -30.01 -12.20
CA TYR A 85 8.89 -29.36 -11.02
C TYR A 85 7.38 -29.19 -11.17
N SER A 86 6.72 -28.92 -10.06
CA SER A 86 5.26 -28.77 -9.97
C SER A 86 4.88 -27.46 -9.30
N ALA A 87 3.58 -27.12 -9.31
CA ALA A 87 3.03 -26.01 -8.52
C ALA A 87 3.37 -26.13 -7.02
N CYS A 88 3.52 -27.37 -6.51
CA CYS A 88 3.88 -27.60 -5.11
C CYS A 88 5.31 -27.13 -4.81
N ASP A 89 6.25 -27.33 -5.75
CA ASP A 89 7.63 -26.90 -5.60
C ASP A 89 7.75 -25.38 -5.62
N ILE A 90 6.98 -24.71 -6.49
CA ILE A 90 6.86 -23.25 -6.51
C ILE A 90 6.33 -22.74 -5.17
N TYR A 91 5.26 -23.35 -4.65
CA TYR A 91 4.70 -22.99 -3.35
C TYR A 91 5.71 -23.12 -2.21
N LYS A 92 6.46 -24.23 -2.13
CA LYS A 92 7.47 -24.43 -1.08
C LYS A 92 8.52 -23.33 -1.09
N ILE A 93 8.98 -22.93 -2.27
CA ILE A 93 9.92 -21.81 -2.42
C ILE A 93 9.27 -20.52 -1.92
N VAL A 94 8.07 -20.18 -2.41
CA VAL A 94 7.39 -18.93 -2.04
C VAL A 94 7.08 -18.86 -0.55
N ALA A 95 6.61 -19.95 0.06
CA ALA A 95 6.35 -20.03 1.50
C ALA A 95 7.62 -19.73 2.30
N SER A 96 8.75 -20.37 1.96
CA SER A 96 10.03 -20.13 2.63
C SER A 96 10.53 -18.69 2.48
N LEU A 97 10.28 -18.06 1.32
CA LEU A 97 10.61 -16.65 1.10
C LEU A 97 9.74 -15.72 1.95
N LEU A 98 8.45 -16.04 2.14
CA LEU A 98 7.54 -15.24 2.96
C LEU A 98 7.87 -15.36 4.45
N GLU A 99 8.17 -16.57 4.94
CA GLU A 99 8.59 -16.81 6.33
C GLU A 99 9.86 -16.03 6.67
N ARG A 100 10.85 -16.06 5.76
CA ARG A 100 12.10 -15.33 5.93
C ARG A 100 11.90 -13.81 5.98
N ASP A 101 10.88 -13.29 5.30
CA ASP A 101 10.51 -11.87 5.33
C ASP A 101 9.64 -11.50 6.56
N GLY A 102 9.39 -12.44 7.48
CA GLY A 102 8.52 -12.25 8.63
C GLY A 102 7.04 -12.08 8.25
N LYS A 103 6.63 -12.55 7.06
CA LYS A 103 5.26 -12.44 6.54
C LYS A 103 4.50 -13.75 6.76
N LYS A 104 3.20 -13.63 7.00
CA LYS A 104 2.30 -14.79 7.09
C LYS A 104 2.35 -15.59 5.77
N VAL A 105 2.57 -16.90 5.89
CA VAL A 105 2.50 -17.84 4.77
C VAL A 105 1.08 -17.91 4.23
N VAL A 106 0.95 -17.83 2.91
CA VAL A 106 -0.34 -17.97 2.22
C VAL A 106 -0.62 -19.44 1.94
N CYS A 107 -1.87 -19.82 1.71
CA CYS A 107 -2.19 -21.19 1.33
C CYS A 107 -1.78 -21.47 -0.13
N MET A 108 -1.62 -22.76 -0.46
CA MET A 108 -1.32 -23.24 -1.81
C MET A 108 -2.29 -22.67 -2.87
N ARG A 109 -3.58 -22.54 -2.53
CA ARG A 109 -4.60 -21.99 -3.43
C ARG A 109 -4.29 -20.55 -3.83
N THR A 110 -3.80 -19.74 -2.90
CA THR A 110 -3.39 -18.35 -3.18
C THR A 110 -2.25 -18.31 -4.20
N VAL A 111 -1.21 -19.14 -4.03
CA VAL A 111 -0.08 -19.19 -4.97
C VAL A 111 -0.54 -19.65 -6.37
N ARG A 112 -1.47 -20.61 -6.45
CA ARG A 112 -2.05 -21.01 -7.76
C ARG A 112 -2.81 -19.87 -8.42
N ASN A 113 -3.58 -19.09 -7.65
CA ASN A 113 -4.26 -17.90 -8.18
C ASN A 113 -3.26 -16.85 -8.64
N ASP A 114 -2.15 -16.67 -7.93
CA ASP A 114 -1.09 -15.76 -8.37
C ASP A 114 -0.46 -16.22 -9.70
N ILE A 115 -0.22 -17.52 -9.89
CA ILE A 115 0.23 -18.07 -11.18
C ILE A 115 -0.79 -17.80 -12.29
N LYS A 116 -2.09 -17.95 -11.99
CA LYS A 116 -3.17 -17.62 -12.93
C LYS A 116 -3.13 -16.15 -13.34
N ILE A 117 -2.96 -15.24 -12.38
CA ILE A 117 -2.85 -13.80 -12.64
C ILE A 117 -1.61 -13.49 -13.49
N LEU A 118 -0.46 -14.11 -13.22
CA LEU A 118 0.73 -13.96 -14.07
C LEU A 118 0.51 -14.45 -15.51
N ASN A 119 -0.32 -15.49 -15.69
CA ASN A 119 -0.73 -15.99 -17.00
C ASN A 119 -1.68 -15.02 -17.72
N GLU A 120 -2.63 -14.43 -17.00
CA GLU A 120 -3.56 -13.40 -17.49
C GLU A 120 -2.82 -12.12 -17.92
N MET A 121 -1.72 -11.75 -17.25
CA MET A 121 -0.84 -10.65 -17.63
C MET A 121 0.16 -11.01 -18.74
N HIS A 122 0.07 -12.20 -19.34
CA HIS A 122 0.98 -12.71 -20.38
C HIS A 122 2.47 -12.73 -19.98
N LEU A 123 2.78 -12.75 -18.68
CA LEU A 123 4.14 -12.84 -18.15
C LEU A 123 4.66 -14.28 -18.16
N LEU A 124 3.75 -15.25 -18.13
CA LEU A 124 4.04 -16.66 -18.32
C LEU A 124 2.92 -17.35 -19.09
N ARG A 125 3.21 -18.53 -19.62
CA ARG A 125 2.24 -19.46 -20.18
C ARG A 125 2.29 -20.77 -19.39
N SER A 126 1.14 -21.18 -18.87
CA SER A 126 1.00 -22.50 -18.23
C SER A 126 0.82 -23.59 -19.28
N ILE A 127 1.69 -24.60 -19.25
CA ILE A 127 1.58 -25.83 -20.05
C ILE A 127 1.22 -26.96 -19.10
N ILE A 128 0.06 -27.57 -19.30
CA ILE A 128 -0.40 -28.70 -18.47
C ILE A 128 -0.34 -29.95 -19.32
N ARG A 129 0.49 -30.91 -18.90
CA ARG A 129 0.54 -32.26 -19.48
C ARG A 129 -0.26 -33.20 -18.58
N LYS A 130 -1.33 -33.80 -19.14
CA LYS A 130 -2.06 -34.88 -18.48
C LYS A 130 -1.23 -36.17 -18.57
N LEU A 131 -1.02 -36.84 -17.45
CA LEU A 131 -0.24 -38.09 -17.36
C LEU A 131 -1.12 -39.36 -17.44
N GLY A 132 -2.43 -39.21 -17.64
CA GLY A 132 -3.38 -40.32 -17.66
C GLY A 132 -3.93 -40.69 -16.28
N LYS A 133 -4.75 -41.74 -16.24
CA LYS A 133 -5.42 -42.24 -15.03
C LYS A 133 -4.43 -43.10 -14.24
N GLY A 134 -4.10 -42.68 -13.03
CA GLY A 134 -3.23 -43.44 -12.13
C GLY A 134 -3.95 -44.65 -11.51
N LYS A 135 -3.18 -45.54 -10.88
CA LYS A 135 -3.68 -46.78 -10.23
C LYS A 135 -4.78 -46.55 -9.18
N ARG A 136 -4.88 -45.34 -8.62
CA ARG A 136 -5.92 -44.93 -7.63
C ARG A 136 -7.09 -44.15 -8.27
N GLY A 137 -7.30 -44.27 -9.57
CA GLY A 137 -8.43 -43.65 -10.28
C GLY A 137 -8.32 -42.15 -10.56
N GLY A 138 -7.33 -41.45 -9.97
CA GLY A 138 -7.09 -40.02 -10.22
C GLY A 138 -6.27 -39.76 -11.49
N TYR A 139 -6.55 -38.65 -12.19
CA TYR A 139 -5.77 -38.22 -13.35
C TYR A 139 -4.55 -37.40 -12.90
N GLY A 140 -3.34 -37.90 -13.17
CA GLY A 140 -2.11 -37.15 -12.91
C GLY A 140 -1.96 -35.99 -13.90
N SER A 141 -1.40 -34.87 -13.45
CA SER A 141 -0.97 -33.81 -14.36
C SER A 141 0.33 -33.16 -13.88
N VAL A 142 1.14 -32.72 -14.84
CA VAL A 142 2.37 -31.93 -14.61
C VAL A 142 2.16 -30.57 -15.24
N ALA A 143 2.48 -29.53 -14.48
CA ALA A 143 2.45 -28.15 -14.96
C ALA A 143 3.89 -27.67 -15.19
N HIS A 144 4.13 -27.10 -16.36
CA HIS A 144 5.36 -26.37 -16.69
C HIS A 144 4.98 -24.92 -17.02
N TYR A 145 5.80 -23.95 -16.60
CA TYR A 145 5.50 -22.53 -16.80
C TYR A 145 6.56 -21.90 -17.67
N VAL A 146 6.20 -21.51 -18.89
CA VAL A 146 7.12 -20.84 -19.82
C VAL A 146 7.04 -19.34 -19.57
N GLN A 147 8.14 -18.71 -19.20
CA GLN A 147 8.17 -17.26 -19.01
C GLN A 147 8.25 -16.53 -20.35
N ASN A 148 7.52 -15.42 -20.44
CA ASN A 148 7.62 -14.53 -21.57
C ASN A 148 8.89 -13.68 -21.44
N MET A 149 9.90 -14.03 -22.24
CA MET A 149 11.20 -13.37 -22.18
C MET A 149 11.17 -11.93 -22.69
N LEU A 150 10.22 -11.56 -23.56
CA LEU A 150 10.03 -10.19 -24.04
C LEU A 150 9.76 -9.23 -22.86
N PHE A 151 9.01 -9.70 -21.86
CA PHE A 151 8.64 -8.91 -20.69
C PHE A 151 9.53 -9.18 -19.47
N SER A 152 10.54 -10.05 -19.57
CA SER A 152 11.41 -10.43 -18.44
C SER A 152 12.07 -9.23 -17.75
N LYS A 153 12.47 -8.19 -18.48
CA LYS A 153 13.06 -6.98 -17.89
C LYS A 153 12.03 -6.06 -17.23
N ARG A 154 10.79 -6.04 -17.72
CA ARG A 154 9.71 -5.13 -17.29
C ARG A 154 8.60 -5.80 -16.45
N HIS A 155 8.74 -7.09 -16.12
CA HIS A 155 7.72 -7.86 -15.41
C HIS A 155 7.21 -7.18 -14.13
N LYS A 156 8.11 -6.56 -13.34
CA LYS A 156 7.72 -5.85 -12.11
C LYS A 156 6.79 -4.68 -12.40
N GLN A 157 7.12 -3.88 -13.43
CA GLN A 157 6.29 -2.75 -13.83
C GLN A 157 4.92 -3.23 -14.28
N ILE A 158 4.85 -4.27 -15.12
CA ILE A 158 3.59 -4.86 -15.60
C ILE A 158 2.72 -5.34 -14.44
N ILE A 159 3.31 -6.05 -13.46
CA ILE A 159 2.58 -6.51 -12.27
C ILE A 159 2.04 -5.31 -11.49
N LEU A 160 2.85 -4.28 -11.27
CA LEU A 160 2.46 -3.11 -10.50
C LEU A 160 1.32 -2.34 -11.18
N GLU A 161 1.45 -2.07 -12.48
CA GLU A 161 0.44 -1.37 -13.28
C GLU A 161 -0.90 -2.12 -13.27
N HIS A 162 -0.87 -3.44 -13.44
CA HIS A 162 -2.08 -4.27 -13.36
C HIS A 162 -2.76 -4.18 -11.99
N LEU A 163 -1.99 -4.23 -10.89
CA LEU A 163 -2.55 -4.14 -9.54
C LEU A 163 -3.12 -2.75 -9.22
N VAL A 164 -2.46 -1.69 -9.70
CA VAL A 164 -2.96 -0.32 -9.57
C VAL A 164 -4.27 -0.15 -10.36
N LYS A 165 -4.35 -0.69 -11.57
CA LYS A 165 -5.58 -0.66 -12.38
C LYS A 165 -6.75 -1.37 -11.68
N LEU A 166 -6.51 -2.55 -11.09
CA LEU A 166 -7.53 -3.24 -10.29
C LEU A 166 -7.98 -2.41 -9.07
N LEU A 167 -7.07 -1.66 -8.45
CA LEU A 167 -7.43 -0.76 -7.35
C LEU A 167 -8.27 0.43 -7.86
N GLU A 168 -7.91 1.02 -8.99
CA GLU A 168 -8.67 2.09 -9.64
C GLU A 168 -10.11 1.63 -9.96
N GLU A 169 -10.27 0.42 -10.50
CA GLU A 169 -11.58 -0.19 -10.77
C GLU A 169 -12.40 -0.40 -9.49
N ASN A 170 -11.77 -0.83 -8.39
CA ASN A 170 -12.45 -0.98 -7.09
C ASN A 170 -12.85 0.35 -6.44
N LEU A 171 -12.21 1.45 -6.84
CA LEU A 171 -12.47 2.81 -6.35
C LEU A 171 -13.27 3.64 -7.36
N LYS A 172 -13.75 3.05 -8.45
CA LYS A 172 -14.42 3.79 -9.53
C LYS A 172 -15.64 4.57 -9.03
N ASP A 173 -16.43 3.97 -8.13
CA ASP A 173 -17.68 4.54 -7.60
C ASP A 173 -17.50 5.27 -6.26
N LYS A 174 -16.25 5.62 -5.90
CA LYS A 174 -15.92 6.27 -4.62
C LYS A 174 -15.11 7.54 -4.80
N LYS A 175 -15.45 8.58 -4.03
CA LYS A 175 -14.72 9.84 -3.95
C LYS A 175 -13.70 9.75 -2.82
N ILE A 176 -12.44 10.04 -3.14
CA ILE A 176 -11.40 10.09 -2.12
C ILE A 176 -11.51 11.42 -1.38
N VAL A 177 -11.62 11.39 -0.06
CA VAL A 177 -11.67 12.58 0.80
C VAL A 177 -10.56 12.52 1.83
N GLY A 178 -10.06 13.68 2.26
CA GLY A 178 -9.12 13.78 3.35
C GLY A 178 -9.74 13.27 4.66
N ASP A 179 -8.90 12.75 5.54
CA ASP A 179 -9.36 12.15 6.81
C ASP A 179 -10.04 13.17 7.74
N PHE A 180 -9.78 14.46 7.54
CA PHE A 180 -10.30 15.57 8.35
C PHE A 180 -11.20 16.53 7.57
N ASP A 181 -11.50 16.28 6.30
CA ASP A 181 -12.21 17.25 5.44
C ASP A 181 -13.55 17.67 6.04
N LYS A 182 -14.32 16.72 6.60
CA LYS A 182 -15.58 17.01 7.29
C LYS A 182 -15.37 17.80 8.58
N ALA A 183 -14.43 17.35 9.41
CA ALA A 183 -14.12 18.03 10.67
C ALA A 183 -13.68 19.48 10.45
N ILE A 184 -12.91 19.77 9.39
CA ILE A 184 -12.48 21.12 9.02
C ILE A 184 -13.66 21.98 8.55
N GLN A 185 -14.59 21.40 7.78
CA GLN A 185 -15.80 22.10 7.32
C GLN A 185 -16.74 22.47 8.48
N ASP A 186 -16.83 21.59 9.49
CA ASP A 186 -17.72 21.74 10.63
C ASP A 186 -17.12 22.57 11.79
N VAL A 187 -15.87 23.07 11.66
CA VAL A 187 -15.26 23.91 12.69
C VAL A 187 -15.85 25.32 12.64
N GLU A 188 -16.68 25.64 13.62
CA GLU A 188 -17.07 27.01 13.94
C GLU A 188 -16.21 27.55 15.09
N PHE A 189 -15.46 28.62 14.84
CA PHE A 189 -14.77 29.34 15.90
C PHE A 189 -15.72 30.36 16.51
N LYS A 190 -15.98 30.26 17.82
CA LYS A 190 -16.65 31.33 18.55
C LYS A 190 -15.73 32.55 18.58
N VAL A 191 -16.13 33.63 17.92
CA VAL A 191 -15.43 34.92 17.91
C VAL A 191 -15.92 35.81 19.08
N GLU A 192 -16.50 35.21 20.12
CA GLU A 192 -16.92 35.93 21.32
C GLU A 192 -15.65 36.37 22.07
N ASN A 193 -15.40 37.69 22.09
CA ASN A 193 -14.27 38.44 22.68
C ASN A 193 -13.12 38.89 21.76
N LEU A 194 -13.19 38.74 20.44
CA LEU A 194 -12.24 39.40 19.51
C LEU A 194 -12.59 40.86 19.19
N GLU A 195 -13.75 41.32 19.63
CA GLU A 195 -14.16 42.74 19.63
C GLU A 195 -13.64 43.51 20.87
N GLN A 196 -12.50 43.14 21.44
CA GLN A 196 -11.69 44.20 22.03
C GLN A 196 -11.01 44.88 20.86
N PRO A 197 -11.43 46.09 20.46
CA PRO A 197 -10.79 46.76 19.37
C PRO A 197 -9.32 46.89 19.75
N ILE A 198 -8.45 46.38 18.89
CA ILE A 198 -6.99 46.52 19.00
C ILE A 198 -6.63 48.02 19.19
N ASN A 199 -7.56 48.95 18.91
CA ASN A 199 -7.53 50.36 19.28
C ASN A 199 -7.09 50.65 20.72
N HIS A 200 -7.32 49.78 21.72
CA HIS A 200 -6.88 50.10 23.09
C HIS A 200 -5.35 50.03 23.26
N TYR A 201 -4.63 49.37 22.35
CA TYR A 201 -3.16 49.41 22.30
C TYR A 201 -2.61 50.62 21.53
N PHE A 202 -3.44 51.33 20.75
CA PHE A 202 -3.00 52.45 19.92
C PHE A 202 -3.42 53.84 20.44
N GLN A 203 -4.16 53.91 21.55
CA GLN A 203 -4.65 55.20 22.09
C GLN A 203 -3.70 55.87 23.09
N ASN A 204 -2.65 55.20 23.55
CA ASN A 204 -1.68 55.78 24.47
C ASN A 204 -0.27 55.75 23.86
N GLY A 205 0.05 56.83 23.14
CA GLY A 205 1.40 57.41 22.98
C GLY A 205 2.55 56.52 22.52
N ASN A 206 3.07 56.82 21.31
CA ASN A 206 4.45 56.60 20.88
C ASN A 206 5.10 55.25 21.24
N VAL A 207 4.78 54.21 20.48
CA VAL A 207 5.74 53.12 20.26
C VAL A 207 5.72 52.79 18.78
N ASP A 208 6.83 53.07 18.09
CA ASP A 208 7.07 52.64 16.72
C ASP A 208 7.08 51.11 16.67
N LEU A 209 5.97 50.50 16.22
CA LEU A 209 6.00 49.14 15.72
C LEU A 209 6.38 49.17 14.23
N PRO A 210 7.27 48.26 13.77
CA PRO A 210 7.57 48.15 12.35
C PRO A 210 6.32 47.64 11.61
N VAL A 211 5.60 48.56 10.99
CA VAL A 211 4.44 48.28 10.15
C VAL A 211 4.91 47.55 8.89
N ASN A 212 4.51 46.29 8.75
CA ASN A 212 4.25 45.72 7.44
C ASN A 212 2.99 44.87 7.50
N ILE A 213 1.85 45.55 7.64
CA ILE A 213 0.52 44.95 7.54
C ILE A 213 0.18 44.91 6.04
N ILE A 214 0.39 43.75 5.42
CA ILE A 214 -0.22 43.47 4.12
C ILE A 214 -1.68 43.08 4.40
N SER A 215 -2.58 43.97 3.99
CA SER A 215 -4.03 43.82 4.01
C SER A 215 -4.45 42.47 3.41
N ALA A 216 -5.16 41.66 4.19
CA ALA A 216 -5.75 40.41 3.75
C ALA A 216 -7.04 40.67 2.96
N HIS A 217 -6.88 41.12 1.72
CA HIS A 217 -7.84 40.86 0.66
C HIS A 217 -7.05 40.36 -0.54
N THR A 218 -7.41 39.18 -1.05
CA THR A 218 -6.73 38.34 -2.07
C THR A 218 -5.59 37.46 -1.54
N ILE A 219 -5.90 36.21 -1.15
CA ILE A 219 -4.91 35.12 -1.23
C ILE A 219 -5.11 34.47 -2.60
N SER A 220 -4.46 35.07 -3.59
CA SER A 220 -4.05 34.40 -4.82
C SER A 220 -2.85 33.50 -4.52
N ALA A 221 -2.58 32.58 -5.44
CA ALA A 221 -1.76 31.39 -5.30
C ALA A 221 -0.29 31.63 -4.87
N HIS A 222 0.27 30.57 -4.27
CA HIS A 222 1.71 30.31 -4.05
C HIS A 222 2.45 31.19 -3.04
N THR A 223 2.78 30.60 -1.87
CA THR A 223 4.17 30.25 -1.44
C THR A 223 4.17 30.12 0.10
N ILE A 224 3.92 28.91 0.63
CA ILE A 224 4.10 28.66 2.07
C ILE A 224 5.56 28.26 2.28
N SER A 225 6.36 29.19 2.82
CA SER A 225 7.66 28.84 3.41
C SER A 225 7.42 28.11 4.73
N ALA A 226 7.95 26.90 4.85
CA ALA A 226 7.73 26.02 6.00
C ALA A 226 8.67 26.39 7.15
N GLN A 227 8.21 27.23 8.08
CA GLN A 227 8.74 27.22 9.44
C GLN A 227 7.89 26.26 10.29
N TYR A 228 8.45 25.07 10.52
CA TYR A 228 7.85 24.04 11.36
C TYR A 228 7.91 24.46 12.83
N ASN A 229 6.81 25.00 13.37
CA ASN A 229 6.64 25.10 14.81
C ASN A 229 6.38 23.70 15.38
N LYS A 230 7.40 23.14 16.02
CA LYS A 230 7.37 21.86 16.71
C LYS A 230 6.53 22.03 17.98
N ALA A 231 5.26 21.61 17.95
CA ALA A 231 4.40 21.68 19.13
C ALA A 231 4.91 20.72 20.22
N ASN A 232 5.23 21.28 21.39
CA ASN A 232 5.63 20.54 22.57
C ASN A 232 4.37 20.11 23.35
N ILE A 233 3.93 18.87 23.16
CA ILE A 233 2.73 18.33 23.83
C ILE A 233 3.14 17.91 25.25
N GLY A 234 2.90 18.78 26.23
CA GLY A 234 3.00 18.46 27.65
C GLY A 234 1.85 17.56 28.09
N ASN A 235 2.18 16.41 28.67
CA ASN A 235 1.24 15.42 29.19
C ASN A 235 0.52 15.98 30.44
N ILE A 236 -0.76 16.37 30.34
CA ILE A 236 -1.56 16.74 31.51
C ILE A 236 -2.30 15.49 32.00
N ASN A 237 -1.79 14.91 33.10
CA ASN A 237 -2.45 13.83 33.84
C ASN A 237 -3.65 14.40 34.60
N ILE A 238 -4.87 14.18 34.10
CA ILE A 238 -6.10 14.49 34.86
C ILE A 238 -6.42 13.29 35.77
N LYS A 239 -6.13 13.44 37.07
CA LYS A 239 -6.67 12.57 38.12
C LYS A 239 -8.11 12.99 38.41
N ASN A 240 -9.09 12.20 37.99
CA ASN A 240 -10.45 12.36 38.49
C ASN A 240 -10.58 11.73 39.88
N SER A 241 -10.76 12.59 40.88
CA SER A 241 -11.14 12.25 42.24
C SER A 241 -12.57 11.73 42.29
N ILE A 242 -12.75 10.50 42.77
CA ILE A 242 -14.04 9.97 43.20
C ILE A 242 -14.32 10.55 44.58
N LEU A 243 -15.36 11.37 44.74
CA LEU A 243 -16.02 11.56 46.03
C LEU A 243 -17.50 11.91 45.89
N ASN A 244 -18.32 10.98 46.40
CA ASN A 244 -19.59 11.14 47.11
C ASN A 244 -20.76 11.92 46.47
N SER A 245 -21.79 11.15 46.09
CA SER A 245 -23.18 11.47 46.42
C SER A 245 -23.80 10.30 47.19
N LYS A 246 -23.74 10.39 48.53
CA LYS A 246 -24.70 9.74 49.42
C LYS A 246 -25.80 10.77 49.77
N THR A 247 -26.96 10.24 50.19
CA THR A 247 -28.19 10.90 50.67
C THR A 247 -29.09 11.46 49.55
N GLN A 248 -30.40 11.17 49.43
CA GLN A 248 -31.49 10.71 50.32
C GLN A 248 -32.41 9.73 49.52
N ILE A 249 -33.21 8.81 50.07
CA ILE A 249 -34.23 8.84 51.15
C ILE A 249 -34.18 7.52 51.92
#